data_AF-A0A7V5SRD0-F1
#
_entry.id   AF-A0A7V5SRD0-F1
#
_cell.length_a   1.000
_cell.length_b   1.000
_cell.length_c   1.000
_cell.angle_alpha   90.00
_cell.angle_beta   90.00
_cell.angle_gamma   90.00
#
_symmetry.space_group_name_H-M   'P 1'
#
loop_
_entity.id
_entity.type
_entity.pdbx_description
1 polymer ?
#
loop_
_entity_poly.entity_id
_entity_poly.type
_entity_poly.pdbx_seq_one_letter_code
_entity_poly.pdbx_strand_id
1 'polypeptide(L)'
;MIEKLNFEIAINGLANNYCPFCKNPLIYDVQLDSIYISCGCGNFNISTFLDKYNGDILLYYLNHGFEGNIQKEHLKKLKHILYRKKEVKQKLFNLRKSNQDL
;
A
#
# COMPACT_ATOMS: atom_id res chain seq x y z
N MET A 1 -23.02 10.70 0.27
CA MET A 1 -22.60 9.67 -0.69
C MET A 1 -21.10 9.55 -0.53
N ILE A 2 -20.58 8.42 -0.02
CA ILE A 2 -19.12 8.24 0.08
C ILE A 2 -18.62 7.95 -1.34
N GLU A 3 -17.80 8.82 -1.90
CA GLU A 3 -17.17 8.58 -3.20
C GLU A 3 -16.42 7.26 -3.16
N LYS A 4 -16.67 6.39 -4.15
CA LYS A 4 -15.97 5.12 -4.26
C LYS A 4 -14.49 5.39 -4.53
N LEU A 5 -13.62 4.96 -3.61
CA LEU A 5 -12.17 5.00 -3.84
C LEU A 5 -11.83 4.15 -5.06
N ASN A 6 -11.31 4.80 -6.10
CA ASN A 6 -10.77 4.14 -7.28
C ASN A 6 -9.24 4.20 -7.25
N PHE A 7 -8.62 3.53 -8.22
CA PHE A 7 -7.17 3.40 -8.28
C PHE A 7 -6.45 4.75 -8.44
N GLU A 8 -6.92 5.64 -9.31
CA GLU A 8 -6.25 6.93 -9.54
C GLU A 8 -6.33 7.86 -8.31
N ILE A 9 -7.48 7.87 -7.63
CA ILE A 9 -7.65 8.58 -6.35
C ILE A 9 -6.71 8.00 -5.29
N ALA A 10 -6.61 6.68 -5.21
CA ALA A 10 -5.72 5.98 -4.28
C ALA A 10 -4.25 6.36 -4.51
N ILE A 11 -3.80 6.30 -5.76
CA ILE A 11 -2.43 6.64 -6.17
C ILE A 11 -2.12 8.11 -5.88
N ASN A 12 -3.05 9.03 -6.17
CA ASN A 12 -2.85 10.45 -5.86
C ASN A 12 -2.67 10.68 -4.35
N GLY A 13 -3.50 10.05 -3.52
CA GLY A 13 -3.36 10.10 -2.07
C GLY A 13 -2.01 9.56 -1.59
N LEU A 14 -1.59 8.40 -2.10
CA LEU A 14 -0.29 7.80 -1.78
C LEU A 14 0.89 8.69 -2.18
N ALA A 15 0.87 9.25 -3.39
CA ALA A 15 1.94 10.09 -3.91
C ALA A 15 2.20 11.28 -2.97
N ASN A 16 1.12 11.94 -2.52
CA ASN A 16 1.19 13.11 -1.67
C ASN A 16 1.15 12.84 -0.17
N ASN A 17 1.04 11.58 0.24
CA ASN A 17 0.98 11.16 1.63
C ASN A 17 -0.22 11.70 2.43
N TYR A 18 -1.36 11.91 1.78
CA TYR A 18 -2.59 12.37 2.43
C TYR A 18 -3.81 11.57 1.95
N CYS A 19 -4.84 11.55 2.79
CA CYS A 19 -6.12 11.00 2.46
C CYS A 19 -6.87 11.92 1.49
N PRO A 20 -7.29 11.47 0.29
CA PRO A 20 -7.99 12.33 -0.66
C PRO A 20 -9.33 12.85 -0.12
N PHE A 21 -9.97 12.10 0.78
CA PHE A 21 -11.28 12.43 1.35
C PHE A 21 -11.24 13.32 2.59
N CYS A 22 -10.41 12.99 3.59
CA CYS A 22 -10.35 13.75 4.85
C CYS A 22 -9.07 14.60 5.03
N LYS A 23 -8.13 14.54 4.08
CA LYS A 23 -6.84 15.25 4.11
C LYS A 23 -5.89 14.89 5.27
N ASN A 24 -6.26 13.93 6.12
CA ASN A 24 -5.35 13.42 7.15
C ASN A 24 -4.11 12.73 6.53
N PRO A 25 -2.96 12.73 7.22
CA PRO A 25 -1.80 11.94 6.81
C PRO A 25 -2.12 10.46 6.69
N LEU A 26 -1.41 9.78 5.79
CA LEU A 26 -1.51 8.32 5.66
C LEU A 26 -0.64 7.62 6.71
N ILE A 27 -1.17 6.50 7.22
CA ILE A 27 -0.50 5.61 8.17
C ILE A 27 -0.12 4.34 7.42
N TYR A 28 1.13 3.92 7.53
CA TYR A 28 1.66 2.71 6.89
C TYR A 28 2.02 1.65 7.93
N ASP A 29 1.25 0.58 7.93
CA ASP A 29 1.63 -0.67 8.57
C ASP A 29 2.30 -1.58 7.53
N VAL A 30 3.57 -1.92 7.78
CA VAL A 30 4.42 -2.63 6.83
C VAL A 30 4.83 -3.92 7.50
N GLN A 31 4.45 -5.02 6.86
CA GLN A 31 4.74 -6.39 7.27
C GLN A 31 5.64 -7.04 6.22
N LEU A 32 6.07 -8.28 6.46
CA LEU A 32 7.04 -8.93 5.59
C LEU A 32 6.46 -9.22 4.19
N ASP A 33 5.20 -9.64 4.16
CA ASP A 33 4.46 -10.09 2.98
C ASP A 33 3.36 -9.11 2.55
N SER A 34 3.19 -7.99 3.28
CA SER A 34 2.04 -7.11 3.07
C SER A 34 2.29 -5.68 3.55
N ILE A 35 1.56 -4.73 2.96
CA ILE A 35 1.55 -3.32 3.34
C ILE A 35 0.10 -2.86 3.44
N TYR A 36 -0.29 -2.39 4.62
CA TYR A 36 -1.60 -1.81 4.90
C TYR A 36 -1.48 -0.31 5.09
N ILE A 37 -2.38 0.43 4.44
CA ILE A 37 -2.34 1.89 4.39
C ILE A 37 -3.72 2.41 4.70
N SER A 38 -3.83 3.34 5.65
CA SER A 38 -5.10 3.93 6.05
C SER A 38 -4.95 5.41 6.42
N CYS A 39 -6.05 6.11 6.65
CA CYS A 39 -6.03 7.52 7.09
C CYS A 39 -6.89 7.79 8.36
N GLY A 40 -7.27 6.73 9.09
CA GLY A 40 -8.02 6.81 10.34
C GLY A 40 -9.50 7.22 10.23
N CYS A 41 -9.94 7.82 9.11
CA CYS A 41 -11.33 8.24 8.92
C CYS A 41 -12.26 7.14 8.35
N GLY A 42 -11.73 5.94 8.10
CA GLY A 42 -12.49 4.81 7.54
C GLY A 42 -12.77 4.86 6.04
N ASN A 43 -12.52 5.99 5.35
CA ASN A 43 -12.85 6.16 3.93
C ASN A 43 -11.67 5.91 2.97
N PHE A 44 -10.48 5.60 3.47
CA PHE A 44 -9.31 5.29 2.65
C PHE A 44 -8.51 4.17 3.30
N ASN A 45 -8.54 3.00 2.65
CA ASN A 45 -7.78 1.83 3.02
C ASN A 45 -7.20 1.18 1.75
N ILE A 46 -5.92 0.84 1.79
CA ILE A 46 -5.24 0.06 0.75
C ILE A 46 -4.55 -1.11 1.43
N SER A 47 -4.72 -2.31 0.88
CA SER A 47 -4.03 -3.52 1.33
C SER A 47 -3.27 -4.09 0.14
N THR A 48 -1.97 -4.27 0.29
CA THR A 48 -1.06 -4.69 -0.78
C THR A 48 -0.30 -5.94 -0.33
N PHE A 49 -0.19 -6.94 -1.20
CA PHE A 49 0.47 -8.21 -0.87
C PHE A 49 1.71 -8.41 -1.75
N LEU A 50 2.78 -8.85 -1.11
CA LEU A 50 4.11 -8.97 -1.68
C LEU A 50 4.48 -10.43 -1.90
N ASP A 51 5.13 -10.71 -3.02
CA ASP A 51 5.81 -11.97 -3.23
C ASP A 51 7.00 -12.09 -2.26
N LYS A 52 7.05 -13.20 -1.51
CA LYS A 52 8.07 -13.41 -0.48
C LYS A 52 9.49 -13.55 -1.03
N TYR A 53 9.66 -13.92 -2.30
CA TYR A 53 10.96 -14.18 -2.90
C TYR A 53 11.56 -12.93 -3.54
N ASN A 54 10.78 -12.20 -4.33
CA ASN A 54 11.28 -11.05 -5.08
C ASN A 54 10.76 -9.69 -4.55
N GLY A 55 9.75 -9.69 -3.68
CA GLY A 55 9.15 -8.48 -3.15
C GLY A 55 8.32 -7.70 -4.17
N ASP A 56 7.84 -8.32 -5.23
CA ASP A 56 6.88 -7.71 -6.16
C ASP A 56 5.50 -7.66 -5.54
N ILE A 57 4.70 -6.67 -5.94
CA ILE A 57 3.29 -6.62 -5.53
C ILE A 57 2.51 -7.59 -6.41
N LEU A 58 1.86 -8.56 -5.79
CA LEU A 58 1.05 -9.58 -6.46
C LEU A 58 -0.38 -9.13 -6.69
N LEU A 59 -0.97 -8.47 -5.68
CA LEU A 59 -2.33 -7.97 -5.72
C LEU A 59 -2.55 -6.84 -4.71
N TYR A 60 -3.65 -6.12 -4.88
CA TYR A 60 -4.09 -5.10 -3.93
C TYR A 60 -5.61 -5.00 -3.79
N TYR A 61 -6.06 -4.42 -2.69
CA TYR A 61 -7.45 -4.09 -2.38
C TYR A 61 -7.59 -2.61 -2.04
N LEU A 62 -8.76 -2.03 -2.33
CA LEU A 62 -9.16 -0.66 -1.95
C LEU A 62 -10.43 -0.71 -1.10
N ASN A 63 -10.48 0.05 0.01
CA ASN A 63 -11.66 0.23 0.87
C ASN A 63 -12.48 -1.05 1.13
N HIS A 64 -11.81 -2.14 1.54
CA HIS A 64 -12.44 -3.44 1.82
C HIS A 64 -13.07 -4.15 0.61
N GLY A 65 -12.59 -3.87 -0.61
CA GLY A 65 -12.93 -4.71 -1.75
C GLY A 65 -12.68 -6.19 -1.42
N PHE A 66 -13.65 -7.05 -1.70
CA PHE A 66 -13.53 -8.49 -1.48
C PHE A 66 -12.76 -9.19 -2.60
N GLU A 67 -12.55 -8.49 -3.72
CA GLU A 67 -11.82 -8.99 -4.90
C GLU A 67 -10.49 -8.23 -5.06
N GLY A 68 -9.39 -8.98 -5.07
CA GLY A 68 -8.05 -8.44 -5.26
C GLY A 68 -7.82 -8.09 -6.72
N ASN A 69 -7.18 -6.95 -6.98
CA ASN A 69 -6.89 -6.49 -8.34
C ASN A 69 -5.47 -6.90 -8.76
N ILE A 70 -5.34 -7.48 -9.95
CA ILE A 70 -4.07 -8.00 -10.51
C ILE A 70 -3.69 -7.29 -11.83
N GLN A 71 -4.17 -6.05 -12.03
CA GLN A 71 -3.84 -5.29 -13.23
C GLN A 71 -2.35 -4.90 -13.20
N LYS A 72 -1.54 -5.48 -14.10
CA LYS A 72 -0.07 -5.33 -14.10
C LYS A 72 0.42 -3.89 -14.02
N GLU A 73 -0.21 -2.98 -14.76
CA GLU A 73 0.12 -1.55 -14.74
C GLU A 73 -0.13 -0.92 -13.36
N HIS A 74 -1.22 -1.31 -12.69
CA HIS A 74 -1.54 -0.84 -11.35
C HIS A 74 -0.52 -1.34 -10.31
N LEU A 75 -0.16 -2.63 -10.38
CA LEU A 75 0.85 -3.22 -9.50
C LEU A 75 2.20 -2.52 -9.65
N LYS A 76 2.62 -2.24 -10.89
CA LYS A 76 3.85 -1.49 -11.19
C LYS A 76 3.82 -0.07 -10.63
N LYS A 77 2.71 0.66 -10.81
CA LYS A 77 2.54 2.03 -10.31
C LYS A 77 2.52 2.07 -8.78
N LEU A 78 1.82 1.14 -8.13
CA LEU A 78 1.83 0.98 -6.67
C LEU A 78 3.25 0.71 -6.15
N LYS A 79 3.96 -0.24 -6.76
CA LYS A 79 5.33 -0.59 -6.35
C LYS A 79 6.24 0.63 -6.40
N HIS A 80 6.18 1.37 -7.51
CA HIS A 80 6.98 2.58 -7.70
C HIS A 80 6.71 3.63 -6.62
N ILE A 81 5.45 3.87 -6.26
CA ILE A 81 5.09 4.87 -5.25
C ILE A 81 5.48 4.41 -3.85
N LEU A 82 5.14 3.19 -3.47
CA LEU A 82 5.39 2.67 -2.12
C LEU A 82 6.90 2.56 -1.85
N TYR A 83 7.69 2.12 -2.82
CA TYR A 83 9.13 1.90 -2.61
C TYR A 83 9.95 3.20 -2.64
N ARG A 84 9.34 4.31 -3.03
CA ARG A 84 9.89 5.66 -2.87
C ARG A 84 9.66 6.24 -1.47
N LYS A 85 8.72 5.68 -0.69
CA LYS A 85 8.51 6.12 0.70
C LYS A 85 9.62 5.55 1.58
N LYS A 86 10.39 6.45 2.22
CA LYS A 86 11.53 6.08 3.07
C LYS A 86 11.14 5.10 4.18
N GLU A 87 9.99 5.34 4.81
CA GLU A 87 9.47 4.49 5.89
C GLU A 87 9.18 3.06 5.42
N VAL A 88 8.54 2.89 4.26
CA VAL A 88 8.22 1.57 3.68
C VAL A 88 9.49 0.84 3.33
N LYS A 89 10.42 1.51 2.64
CA LYS A 89 11.70 0.94 2.23
C LYS A 89 12.52 0.47 3.43
N GLN A 90 12.60 1.30 4.48
CA GLN A 90 13.38 0.99 5.68
C GLN A 90 12.77 -0.16 6.49
N LYS A 91 11.44 -0.16 6.68
CA LYS A 91 10.74 -1.26 7.38
C LYS A 91 10.92 -2.59 6.64
N LEU A 92 10.69 -2.63 5.33
CA LEU A 92 10.89 -3.85 4.53
C LEU A 92 12.33 -4.37 4.60
N PHE A 93 13.33 -3.48 4.53
CA PHE A 93 14.73 -3.85 4.66
C PHE A 93 15.02 -4.51 6.02
N ASN A 94 14.58 -3.89 7.11
CA ASN A 94 14.78 -4.41 8.46
C ASN A 94 14.09 -5.77 8.65
N LEU A 95 12.84 -5.91 8.21
CA LEU A 95 12.09 -7.16 8.31
C LEU A 95 12.75 -8.30 7.54
N ARG A 96 13.31 -8.03 6.35
CA ARG A 96 14.04 -9.04 5.57
C ARG A 96 15.32 -9.46 6.25
N LYS A 97 16.07 -8.51 6.82
CA LYS A 97 17.30 -8.81 7.55
C LYS A 97 17.03 -9.72 8.75
N SER A 98 16.04 -9.39 9.58
CA SER A 98 15.69 -10.19 10.77
C SER A 98 15.25 -11.63 10.45
N ASN A 99 14.71 -11.90 9.25
CA ASN A 99 14.32 -13.27 8.85
C ASN A 99 15.46 -14.08 8.21
N GLN A 100 16.59 -13.46 7.88
CA GLN A 100 17.78 -14.18 7.40
C GLN A 100 18.67 -14.65 8.55
N ASP A 101 18.48 -14.07 9.75
CA ASP A 101 19.22 -14.40 10.97
C ASP A 101 18.51 -15.49 11.81
N LEU A 102 17.49 -16.16 11.27
CA LEU A 102 16.72 -17.28 11.84
C LEU A 102 16.91 -18.55 11.02
#